data_AF-Q586G6-F1
#
_entry.id   AF-Q586G6-F1
#
_cell.length_a   1.000
_cell.length_b   1.000
_cell.length_c   1.000
_cell.angle_alpha   90.00
_cell.angle_beta   90.00
_cell.angle_gamma   90.00
#
_symmetry.space_group_name_H-M   'P 1'
#
loop_
_entity.id
_entity.type
_entity.pdbx_description
1 polymer ?
#
loop_
_entity_poly.entity_id
_entity_poly.type
_entity_poly.pdbx_seq_one_letter_code
_entity_poly.pdbx_strand_id
1 'polypeptide(L)'
;MRPRCGYANAVVTFSSLPCLLTTFCFGAETCGAFTAAIVCPQRWCAALGERRLSRRRYSAANTKGRCKHVYNIINSLKLVPKAVLASEFDKLHPRDKLDVKRALVRRRSRRSSCLPVFKSALFNRKYFFREADLTEDSTLGRGPGGQATNRRKQTAIVKHVPTGITVKFSKFPSYWLNRRAARDVLNLQLEERMLGSKSELGRIRDLRERRRLWRLRTTCKLVERASKIAAKRSQRHEFHSVLTNQQPLSRVAVLQLDLDQSKQPMYLSDLFDRECGQWWPLLSKAFVRINAESSNEKSAKVPDILFYTFPSVRRHGESVTSVEQYEMNQVKKCAADEVCLANVKRALKCFVELFGLRLYEKPTTTAKNCSVLVLGRDGLNWMEFRGRMVDSSGLMTPLALACFAHVTLSLAQLRCAREVNAIRSFFRREAKAGVPGKWAVQGQEGITEVLRCCELHEEHHPTGVDGVV
;
A
#
# COMPACT_ATOMS: atom_id res chain seq x y z
N MET A 1 10.87 47.93 29.65
CA MET A 1 11.32 47.94 28.24
C MET A 1 10.72 46.73 27.51
N ARG A 2 10.42 46.91 26.21
CA ARG A 2 9.60 46.09 25.30
C ARG A 2 10.14 44.66 24.97
N PRO A 3 9.40 43.81 24.22
CA PRO A 3 9.07 42.42 24.59
C PRO A 3 9.72 41.31 23.74
N ARG A 4 9.45 40.04 24.08
CA ARG A 4 9.47 38.90 23.13
C ARG A 4 8.17 38.10 23.18
N CYS A 5 7.39 38.25 22.11
CA CYS A 5 6.35 37.32 21.67
C CYS A 5 6.95 35.98 21.24
N GLY A 6 6.18 34.89 21.36
CA GLY A 6 6.54 33.61 20.76
C GLY A 6 5.55 32.48 21.06
N TYR A 7 4.56 32.34 20.16
CA TYR A 7 3.79 31.13 19.85
C TYR A 7 2.72 30.62 20.84
N ALA A 8 1.53 31.17 20.67
CA ALA A 8 0.26 30.52 21.01
C ALA A 8 -0.01 29.36 20.03
N ASN A 9 -0.11 28.14 20.55
CA ASN A 9 -0.68 27.01 19.82
C ASN A 9 -2.21 27.15 19.80
N ALA A 10 -2.75 27.59 18.67
CA ALA A 10 -4.18 27.56 18.39
C ALA A 10 -4.65 26.11 18.29
N VAL A 11 -5.38 25.66 19.31
CA VAL A 11 -6.14 24.41 19.29
C VAL A 11 -7.36 24.65 18.41
N VAL A 12 -7.28 24.23 17.15
CA VAL A 12 -8.42 24.22 16.23
C VAL A 12 -9.37 23.11 16.67
N THR A 13 -10.42 23.49 17.40
CA THR A 13 -11.58 22.64 17.69
C THR A 13 -12.43 22.51 16.42
N PHE A 14 -12.35 21.35 15.76
CA PHE A 14 -13.35 20.97 14.76
C PHE A 14 -14.64 20.54 15.48
N SER A 15 -15.52 21.52 15.71
CA SER A 15 -16.93 21.28 15.98
C SER A 15 -17.72 21.40 14.69
N SER A 16 -18.69 20.49 14.54
CA SER A 16 -19.88 20.55 13.68
C SER A 16 -19.69 20.64 12.15
N LEU A 17 -19.95 19.52 11.46
CA LEU A 17 -20.82 19.48 10.27
C LEU A 17 -21.41 18.06 10.09
N PRO A 18 -22.63 17.93 9.56
CA PRO A 18 -23.63 17.02 10.12
C PRO A 18 -23.79 15.69 9.39
N CYS A 19 -24.31 14.72 10.14
CA CYS A 19 -24.89 13.47 9.68
C CYS A 19 -25.96 13.71 8.60
N LEU A 20 -25.62 13.45 7.34
CA LEU A 20 -26.60 13.22 6.29
C LEU A 20 -27.16 11.80 6.44
N LEU A 21 -28.27 11.70 7.18
CA LEU A 21 -29.18 10.57 7.14
C LEU A 21 -30.03 10.69 5.86
N THR A 22 -29.55 10.12 4.76
CA THR A 22 -30.39 9.85 3.59
C THR A 22 -30.98 8.45 3.73
N THR A 23 -32.17 8.41 4.33
CA THR A 23 -33.13 7.32 4.20
C THR A 23 -33.52 7.18 2.72
N PHE A 24 -32.91 6.22 2.02
CA PHE A 24 -33.43 5.74 0.75
C PHE A 24 -34.38 4.57 1.02
N CYS A 25 -35.66 4.85 0.86
CA CYS A 25 -36.73 3.87 0.71
C CYS A 25 -36.69 3.31 -0.72
N PHE A 26 -36.41 2.02 -0.85
CA PHE A 26 -36.98 1.12 -1.86
C PHE A 26 -37.12 -0.22 -1.11
N GLY A 27 -38.30 -0.82 -1.01
CA GLY A 27 -39.12 -1.22 -2.14
C GLY A 27 -38.96 -2.73 -2.25
N ALA A 28 -40.07 -3.43 -2.04
CA ALA A 28 -40.16 -4.86 -1.86
C ALA A 28 -39.76 -5.69 -3.11
N GLU A 29 -39.66 -7.00 -2.86
CA GLU A 29 -39.86 -8.11 -3.80
C GLU A 29 -38.64 -8.97 -4.21
N THR A 30 -38.63 -10.14 -3.56
CA THR A 30 -38.59 -11.52 -4.12
C THR A 30 -37.38 -12.05 -4.92
N CYS A 31 -37.09 -13.30 -4.56
CA CYS A 31 -36.48 -14.38 -5.34
C CYS A 31 -34.95 -14.45 -5.50
N GLY A 32 -34.41 -15.62 -5.13
CA GLY A 32 -33.38 -16.26 -5.95
C GLY A 32 -32.00 -16.49 -5.34
N ALA A 33 -31.93 -17.49 -4.45
CA ALA A 33 -30.97 -18.60 -4.49
C ALA A 33 -29.44 -18.39 -4.43
N PHE A 34 -28.80 -19.40 -3.80
CA PHE A 34 -27.38 -19.75 -3.78
C PHE A 34 -26.45 -18.97 -2.84
N THR A 35 -26.16 -19.56 -1.67
CA THR A 35 -24.86 -20.22 -1.45
C THR A 35 -24.85 -20.99 -0.13
N ALA A 36 -24.42 -22.24 -0.26
CA ALA A 36 -24.37 -23.31 0.73
C ALA A 36 -23.97 -22.88 2.15
N ALA A 37 -24.96 -22.83 3.05
CA ALA A 37 -24.70 -22.84 4.48
C ALA A 37 -24.31 -24.27 4.88
N ILE A 38 -23.02 -24.42 5.20
CA ILE A 38 -22.40 -25.59 5.83
C ILE A 38 -23.38 -26.24 6.81
N VAL A 39 -23.88 -27.42 6.43
CA VAL A 39 -24.75 -28.28 7.23
C VAL A 39 -23.93 -28.80 8.40
N CYS A 40 -23.92 -28.05 9.50
CA CYS A 40 -23.39 -28.52 10.77
C CYS A 40 -24.50 -29.31 11.48
N PRO A 41 -24.26 -30.59 11.83
CA PRO A 41 -25.32 -31.55 12.15
C PRO A 41 -26.07 -31.13 13.42
N GLN A 42 -27.37 -30.86 13.27
CA GLN A 42 -28.24 -30.33 14.32
C GLN A 42 -28.58 -31.31 15.45
N ARG A 43 -27.97 -32.50 15.53
CA ARG A 43 -28.55 -33.60 16.34
C ARG A 43 -28.09 -33.74 17.79
N TRP A 44 -27.13 -32.98 18.32
CA TRP A 44 -26.68 -33.16 19.71
C TRP A 44 -27.03 -32.05 20.73
N CYS A 45 -27.68 -30.96 20.32
CA CYS A 45 -28.01 -29.87 21.25
C CYS A 45 -29.49 -29.77 21.65
N ALA A 46 -30.37 -30.67 21.19
CA ALA A 46 -31.79 -30.62 21.56
C ALA A 46 -32.06 -31.10 23.00
N ALA A 47 -31.18 -31.92 23.58
CA ALA A 47 -31.42 -32.56 24.88
C ALA A 47 -31.16 -31.67 26.11
N LEU A 48 -30.46 -30.54 25.97
CA LEU A 48 -30.30 -29.57 27.05
C LEU A 48 -31.12 -28.33 26.68
N GLY A 49 -32.32 -28.27 27.23
CA GLY A 49 -33.35 -27.26 26.96
C GLY A 49 -32.85 -25.82 27.07
N GLU A 50 -33.51 -24.96 26.29
CA GLU A 50 -33.36 -23.50 26.13
C GLU A 50 -32.28 -23.01 25.14
N ARG A 51 -32.76 -22.62 23.94
CA ARG A 51 -31.98 -21.81 22.99
C ARG A 51 -31.85 -20.37 23.51
N ARG A 52 -30.63 -19.85 23.63
CA ARG A 52 -30.40 -18.42 23.96
C ARG A 52 -30.99 -17.47 22.92
N LEU A 53 -31.46 -16.32 23.39
CA LEU A 53 -32.08 -15.23 22.61
C LEU A 53 -31.21 -14.64 21.47
N SER A 54 -29.88 -14.82 21.49
CA SER A 54 -29.00 -14.24 20.46
C SER A 54 -27.69 -15.01 20.29
N ARG A 55 -27.31 -15.32 19.04
CA ARG A 55 -26.03 -15.97 18.69
C ARG A 55 -24.84 -15.01 18.60
N ARG A 56 -25.06 -13.69 18.49
CA ARG A 56 -23.97 -12.70 18.29
C ARG A 56 -23.11 -12.55 19.55
N ARG A 57 -21.78 -12.71 19.44
CA ARG A 57 -20.83 -12.72 20.57
C ARG A 57 -20.98 -11.52 21.52
N TYR A 58 -21.32 -10.34 21.00
CA TYR A 58 -21.39 -9.07 21.74
C TYR A 58 -22.80 -8.45 21.81
N SER A 59 -23.88 -9.22 21.58
CA SER A 59 -25.23 -8.66 21.75
C SER A 59 -25.50 -8.24 23.20
N ALA A 60 -26.34 -7.21 23.39
CA ALA A 60 -26.72 -6.72 24.71
C ALA A 60 -27.31 -7.84 25.60
N ALA A 61 -28.13 -8.72 25.00
CA ALA A 61 -28.64 -9.93 25.64
C ALA A 61 -27.53 -10.88 26.15
N ASN A 62 -26.37 -10.89 25.49
CA ASN A 62 -25.22 -11.72 25.85
C ASN A 62 -24.24 -11.02 26.81
N THR A 63 -24.32 -9.71 27.02
CA THR A 63 -23.37 -8.93 27.85
C THR A 63 -23.99 -8.41 29.14
N LYS A 64 -25.26 -7.98 29.12
CA LYS A 64 -25.95 -7.43 30.28
C LYS A 64 -26.18 -8.51 31.34
N GLY A 65 -25.81 -8.22 32.59
CA GLY A 65 -25.98 -9.17 33.70
C GLY A 65 -25.05 -10.40 33.67
N ARG A 66 -24.27 -10.62 32.61
CA ARG A 66 -23.43 -11.83 32.44
C ARG A 66 -22.43 -12.02 33.58
N CYS A 67 -21.72 -10.96 33.96
CA CYS A 67 -20.79 -11.02 35.09
C CYS A 67 -21.50 -11.40 36.40
N LYS A 68 -22.71 -10.84 36.64
CA LYS A 68 -23.52 -11.14 37.82
C LYS A 68 -23.98 -12.60 37.79
N HIS A 69 -24.48 -13.09 36.66
CA HIS A 69 -24.88 -14.49 36.47
C HIS A 69 -23.72 -15.46 36.74
N VAL A 70 -22.54 -15.21 36.17
CA VAL A 70 -21.35 -16.06 36.40
C VAL A 70 -20.93 -16.05 37.87
N TYR A 71 -21.00 -14.90 38.56
CA TYR A 71 -20.73 -14.86 39.99
C TYR A 71 -21.80 -15.54 40.84
N ASN A 72 -23.07 -15.48 40.44
CA ASN A 72 -24.15 -16.24 41.07
C ASN A 72 -23.91 -17.74 40.93
N ILE A 73 -23.50 -18.21 39.74
CA ILE A 73 -23.10 -19.61 39.52
C ILE A 73 -21.90 -19.98 40.40
N ILE A 74 -20.87 -19.13 40.46
CA ILE A 74 -19.72 -19.39 41.34
C ILE A 74 -20.14 -19.45 42.81
N ASN A 75 -21.11 -18.63 43.22
CA ASN A 75 -21.62 -18.64 44.59
C ASN A 75 -22.50 -19.87 44.86
N SER A 76 -23.36 -20.30 43.93
CA SER A 76 -24.14 -21.53 44.09
C SER A 76 -23.24 -22.76 44.14
N LEU A 77 -22.24 -22.84 43.26
CA LEU A 77 -21.23 -23.92 43.27
C LEU A 77 -20.44 -23.98 44.58
N LYS A 78 -20.22 -22.86 45.28
CA LYS A 78 -19.54 -22.87 46.58
C LYS A 78 -20.38 -23.46 47.71
N LEU A 79 -21.70 -23.45 47.57
CA LEU A 79 -22.60 -24.05 48.56
C LEU A 79 -22.70 -25.57 48.39
N VAL A 80 -22.30 -26.10 47.23
CA VAL A 80 -22.31 -27.54 46.95
C VAL A 80 -21.13 -28.24 47.62
N PRO A 81 -21.33 -29.41 48.27
CA PRO A 81 -20.24 -30.18 48.86
C PRO A 81 -19.22 -30.63 47.80
N LYS A 82 -17.94 -30.66 48.18
CA LYS A 82 -16.81 -30.87 47.25
C LYS A 82 -16.90 -32.18 46.46
N ALA A 83 -17.48 -33.24 47.04
CA ALA A 83 -17.65 -34.53 46.37
C ALA A 83 -18.57 -34.47 45.14
N VAL A 84 -19.65 -33.68 45.22
CA VAL A 84 -20.66 -33.56 44.16
C VAL A 84 -20.36 -32.40 43.21
N LEU A 85 -19.43 -31.51 43.58
CA LEU A 85 -19.10 -30.29 42.84
C LEU A 85 -18.69 -30.54 41.39
N ALA A 86 -17.93 -31.61 41.11
CA ALA A 86 -17.51 -31.95 39.75
C ALA A 86 -18.73 -32.28 38.88
N SER A 87 -19.64 -33.12 39.37
CA SER A 87 -20.88 -33.44 38.68
C SER A 87 -21.80 -32.23 38.50
N GLU A 88 -21.93 -31.35 39.50
CA GLU A 88 -22.74 -30.12 39.38
C GLU A 88 -22.14 -29.13 38.39
N PHE A 89 -20.81 -28.96 38.41
CA PHE A 89 -20.12 -28.16 37.41
C PHE A 89 -20.32 -28.76 36.01
N ASP A 90 -20.37 -30.09 35.89
CA ASP A 90 -20.55 -30.74 34.61
C ASP A 90 -21.96 -30.67 34.03
N LYS A 91 -22.97 -30.52 34.89
CA LYS A 91 -24.35 -30.22 34.49
C LYS A 91 -24.52 -28.81 33.93
N LEU A 92 -23.61 -27.88 34.19
CA LEU A 92 -23.69 -26.51 33.65
C LEU A 92 -23.58 -26.50 32.13
N HIS A 93 -24.26 -25.55 31.50
CA HIS A 93 -24.15 -25.33 30.06
C HIS A 93 -22.68 -25.06 29.66
N PRO A 94 -22.16 -25.64 28.54
CA PRO A 94 -20.74 -25.55 28.17
C PRO A 94 -20.15 -24.13 28.15
N ARG A 95 -20.98 -23.13 27.80
CA ARG A 95 -20.58 -21.72 27.80
C ARG A 95 -20.45 -21.14 29.20
N ASP A 96 -21.30 -21.55 30.14
CA ASP A 96 -21.22 -21.10 31.53
C ASP A 96 -20.04 -21.75 32.23
N LYS A 97 -19.72 -23.02 31.91
CA LYS A 97 -18.44 -23.64 32.28
C LYS A 97 -17.24 -22.80 31.83
N LEU A 98 -17.21 -22.37 30.56
CA LEU A 98 -16.14 -21.53 30.01
C LEU A 98 -16.06 -20.16 30.69
N ASP A 99 -17.21 -19.53 30.94
CA ASP A 99 -17.26 -18.22 31.58
C ASP A 99 -16.86 -18.28 33.07
N VAL A 100 -17.25 -19.33 33.79
CA VAL A 100 -16.77 -19.62 35.15
C VAL A 100 -15.25 -19.81 35.13
N LYS A 101 -14.71 -20.64 34.22
CA LYS A 101 -13.25 -20.81 34.06
C LYS A 101 -12.55 -19.47 33.81
N ARG A 102 -13.06 -18.63 32.91
CA ARG A 102 -12.52 -17.28 32.64
C ARG A 102 -12.60 -16.36 33.85
N ALA A 103 -13.72 -16.37 34.58
CA ALA A 103 -13.90 -15.55 35.76
C ALA A 103 -12.93 -15.97 36.89
N LEU A 104 -12.71 -17.28 37.07
CA LEU A 104 -11.75 -17.82 38.02
C LEU A 104 -10.30 -17.45 37.65
N VAL A 105 -9.92 -17.58 36.38
CA VAL A 105 -8.58 -17.14 35.90
C VAL A 105 -8.40 -15.63 36.08
N ARG A 106 -9.42 -14.82 35.77
CA ARG A 106 -9.39 -13.37 36.01
C ARG A 106 -9.28 -13.03 37.50
N ARG A 107 -9.89 -13.82 38.38
CA ARG A 107 -9.77 -13.66 39.83
C ARG A 107 -8.40 -14.08 40.33
N ARG A 108 -7.81 -15.14 39.77
CA ARG A 108 -6.43 -15.60 40.08
C ARG A 108 -5.39 -14.59 39.64
N SER A 109 -5.52 -14.03 38.44
CA SER A 109 -4.62 -12.96 37.95
C SER A 109 -4.74 -11.64 38.73
N ARG A 110 -5.86 -11.44 39.45
CA ARG A 110 -6.04 -10.34 40.41
C ARG A 110 -5.49 -10.66 41.80
N ARG A 111 -5.19 -11.92 42.14
CA ARG A 111 -4.51 -12.19 43.42
C ARG A 111 -3.14 -11.53 43.34
N SER A 112 -2.98 -10.60 44.27
CA SER A 112 -1.91 -9.63 44.39
C SER A 112 -0.56 -10.31 44.39
N SER A 113 0.42 -9.55 43.92
CA SER A 113 1.84 -9.76 44.18
C SER A 113 2.11 -10.48 45.51
N CYS A 114 3.06 -11.41 45.54
CA CYS A 114 3.50 -12.12 46.75
C CYS A 114 4.17 -11.21 47.80
N LEU A 115 3.98 -9.89 47.69
CA LEU A 115 4.58 -8.91 48.57
C LEU A 115 3.80 -8.83 49.88
N PRO A 116 4.47 -8.56 51.02
CA PRO A 116 3.81 -8.35 52.30
C PRO A 116 2.93 -7.09 52.23
N VAL A 117 1.73 -7.18 52.79
CA VAL A 117 0.73 -6.10 52.74
C VAL A 117 0.28 -5.76 54.15
N PHE A 118 0.30 -4.48 54.49
CA PHE A 118 -0.07 -3.92 55.79
C PHE A 118 -1.36 -3.09 55.69
N LYS A 119 -2.22 -3.17 56.70
CA LYS A 119 -3.45 -2.38 56.77
C LYS A 119 -3.16 -1.01 57.39
N SER A 120 -3.51 0.05 56.66
CA SER A 120 -3.56 1.43 57.16
C SER A 120 -4.78 1.63 58.05
N ALA A 121 -4.58 2.13 59.26
CA ALA A 121 -5.68 2.49 60.16
C ALA A 121 -6.42 3.72 59.64
N LEU A 122 -5.70 4.68 59.04
CA LEU A 122 -6.23 5.98 58.61
C LEU A 122 -7.20 5.90 57.43
N PHE A 123 -6.96 5.00 56.48
CA PHE A 123 -7.72 4.91 55.23
C PHE A 123 -8.44 3.57 55.04
N ASN A 124 -8.32 2.64 56.00
CA ASN A 124 -8.82 1.27 55.88
C ASN A 124 -8.39 0.59 54.57
N ARG A 125 -7.17 0.87 54.12
CA ARG A 125 -6.58 0.35 52.88
C ARG A 125 -5.35 -0.49 53.16
N LYS A 126 -4.98 -1.31 52.19
CA LYS A 126 -3.86 -2.23 52.25
C LYS A 126 -2.72 -1.71 51.38
N TYR A 127 -1.53 -1.54 51.94
CA TYR A 127 -0.34 -1.01 51.28
C TYR A 127 0.88 -1.92 51.49
N PHE A 128 1.92 -1.78 50.68
CA PHE A 128 3.20 -2.51 50.81
C PHE A 128 4.16 -1.92 51.85
N PHE A 129 3.73 -0.91 52.62
CA PHE A 129 4.50 -0.22 53.65
C PHE A 129 3.69 -0.10 54.95
N ARG A 130 4.38 0.03 56.09
CA ARG A 130 3.74 0.33 57.38
C ARG A 130 3.60 1.84 57.54
N GLU A 131 2.61 2.27 58.32
CA GLU A 131 2.40 3.71 58.57
C GLU A 131 3.57 4.34 59.34
N ALA A 132 4.27 3.57 60.18
CA ALA A 132 5.44 4.02 60.94
C ALA A 132 6.67 4.34 60.05
N ASP A 133 6.74 3.77 58.85
CA ASP A 133 7.87 3.95 57.93
C ASP A 133 7.74 5.24 57.07
N LEU A 134 6.65 5.99 57.26
CA LEU A 134 6.32 7.17 56.47
C LEU A 134 6.55 8.47 57.26
N THR A 135 7.21 9.42 56.60
CA THR A 135 7.24 10.83 56.99
C THR A 135 6.35 11.61 56.03
N GLU A 136 5.43 12.42 56.54
CA GLU A 136 4.53 13.23 55.73
C GLU A 136 4.65 14.72 56.05
N ASP A 137 4.65 15.53 55.00
CA ASP A 137 4.70 16.98 55.07
C ASP A 137 3.56 17.59 54.23
N SER A 138 3.13 18.78 54.61
CA SER A 138 2.17 19.57 53.84
C SER A 138 2.79 20.87 53.35
N THR A 139 2.59 21.16 52.06
CA THR A 139 3.11 22.39 51.44
C THR A 139 1.99 23.16 50.76
N LEU A 140 2.19 24.46 50.57
CA LEU A 140 1.34 25.28 49.72
C LEU A 140 1.46 24.79 48.27
N GLY A 141 0.35 24.81 47.52
CA GLY A 141 0.40 24.54 46.09
C GLY A 141 1.23 25.60 45.38
N ARG A 142 2.15 25.20 44.50
CA ARG A 142 2.90 26.12 43.62
C ARG A 142 2.39 25.94 42.20
N GLY A 143 1.96 27.02 41.55
CA GLY A 143 1.49 27.02 40.17
C GLY A 143 0.41 28.07 39.90
N PRO A 144 -0.10 28.17 38.65
CA PRO A 144 -1.24 29.01 38.30
C PRO A 144 -2.51 28.43 38.95
N GLY A 145 -2.74 28.80 40.21
CA GLY A 145 -3.95 28.48 40.97
C GLY A 145 -4.60 29.76 41.49
N GLY A 146 -5.88 29.68 41.84
CA GLY A 146 -6.58 30.79 42.48
C GLY A 146 -6.03 31.09 43.89
N GLN A 147 -6.39 32.26 44.44
CA GLN A 147 -5.97 32.69 45.79
C GLN A 147 -6.18 31.61 46.86
N ALA A 148 -7.26 30.82 46.76
CA ALA A 148 -7.55 29.71 47.67
C ALA A 148 -6.48 28.59 47.64
N THR A 149 -5.95 28.25 46.46
CA THR A 149 -4.90 27.21 46.32
C THR A 149 -3.57 27.68 46.89
N ASN A 150 -3.25 28.97 46.73
CA ASN A 150 -1.99 29.54 47.20
C ASN A 150 -1.97 29.73 48.72
N ARG A 151 -3.13 29.93 49.37
CA ARG A 151 -3.24 30.09 50.83
C ARG A 151 -3.35 28.77 51.60
N ARG A 152 -3.91 27.71 51.00
CA ARG A 152 -4.16 26.44 51.71
C ARG A 152 -3.00 25.45 51.55
N LYS A 153 -2.53 24.89 52.66
CA LYS A 153 -1.55 23.77 52.69
C LYS A 153 -2.20 22.44 52.27
N GLN A 154 -2.59 22.33 51.00
CA GLN A 154 -3.29 21.16 50.46
C GLN A 154 -2.39 20.11 49.84
N THR A 155 -1.15 20.46 49.48
CA THR A 155 -0.23 19.55 48.79
C THR A 155 0.35 18.56 49.79
N ALA A 156 0.16 17.27 49.56
CA ALA A 156 0.71 16.22 50.39
C ALA A 156 2.06 15.78 49.84
N ILE A 157 3.09 15.72 50.69
CA ILE A 157 4.38 15.12 50.42
C ILE A 157 4.51 13.93 51.35
N VAL A 158 4.61 12.73 50.79
CA VAL A 158 4.77 11.49 51.57
C VAL A 158 6.09 10.86 51.16
N LYS A 159 6.99 10.68 52.13
CA LYS A 159 8.29 10.04 51.95
C LYS A 159 8.32 8.74 52.73
N HIS A 160 8.70 7.66 52.05
CA HIS A 160 8.99 6.38 52.67
C HIS A 160 10.45 6.35 53.12
N VAL A 161 10.69 6.38 54.42
CA VAL A 161 12.04 6.52 55.00
C VAL A 161 12.98 5.40 54.55
N PRO A 162 12.59 4.10 54.61
CA PRO A 162 13.49 3.01 54.25
C PRO A 162 13.93 3.00 52.78
N THR A 163 13.05 3.42 51.86
CA THR A 163 13.36 3.38 50.41
C THR A 163 13.81 4.74 49.86
N GLY A 164 13.58 5.82 50.60
CA GLY A 164 13.84 7.20 50.16
C GLY A 164 12.85 7.73 49.11
N ILE A 165 11.84 6.95 48.72
CA ILE A 165 10.87 7.38 47.68
C ILE A 165 9.98 8.47 48.26
N THR A 166 9.93 9.61 47.55
CA THR A 166 9.12 10.76 47.93
C THR A 166 8.07 11.04 46.86
N VAL A 167 6.80 11.04 47.26
CA VAL A 167 5.66 11.36 46.39
C VAL A 167 5.06 12.68 46.82
N LYS A 168 5.08 13.65 45.91
CA LYS A 168 4.34 14.92 46.03
C LYS A 168 3.06 14.83 45.21
N PHE A 169 1.90 15.09 45.83
CA PHE A 169 0.61 15.02 45.16
C PHE A 169 -0.27 16.24 45.47
N SER A 170 -0.74 16.90 44.41
CA SER A 170 -1.61 18.08 44.48
C SER A 170 -2.62 18.04 43.32
N LYS A 171 -3.79 17.42 43.55
CA LYS A 171 -4.86 17.37 42.54
C LYS A 171 -6.21 17.82 43.09
N PHE A 172 -6.52 17.42 44.32
CA PHE A 172 -7.78 17.71 44.98
C PHE A 172 -7.66 18.96 45.86
N PRO A 173 -8.77 19.69 46.08
CA PRO A 173 -8.80 20.84 47.00
C PRO A 173 -8.75 20.45 48.48
N SER A 174 -9.03 19.18 48.80
CA SER A 174 -8.95 18.65 50.16
C SER A 174 -7.61 17.97 50.41
N TYR A 175 -6.95 18.36 51.51
CA TYR A 175 -5.69 17.76 51.93
C TYR A 175 -5.84 16.26 52.15
N TRP A 176 -6.91 15.82 52.82
CA TRP A 176 -7.15 14.41 53.10
C TRP A 176 -7.21 13.52 51.83
N LEU A 177 -7.86 13.99 50.75
CA LEU A 177 -7.89 13.25 49.48
C LEU A 177 -6.52 13.22 48.79
N ASN A 178 -5.77 14.33 48.82
CA ASN A 178 -4.40 14.35 48.31
C ASN A 178 -3.48 13.41 49.10
N ARG A 179 -3.62 13.39 50.43
CA ARG A 179 -2.89 12.53 51.36
C ARG A 179 -3.16 11.04 51.07
N ARG A 180 -4.41 10.70 50.76
CA ARG A 180 -4.82 9.35 50.33
C ARG A 180 -4.23 8.99 48.97
N ALA A 181 -4.36 9.87 47.99
CA ALA A 181 -3.87 9.65 46.64
C ALA A 181 -2.34 9.57 46.58
N ALA A 182 -1.63 10.37 47.39
CA ALA A 182 -0.17 10.29 47.52
C ALA A 182 0.27 8.90 48.00
N ARG A 183 -0.44 8.31 48.98
CA ARG A 183 -0.17 6.95 49.46
C ARG A 183 -0.48 5.90 48.39
N ASP A 184 -1.57 6.04 47.64
CA ASP A 184 -1.89 5.13 46.54
C ASP A 184 -0.79 5.15 45.48
N VAL A 185 -0.32 6.34 45.10
CA VAL A 185 0.78 6.51 44.14
C VAL A 185 2.10 5.96 44.69
N LEU A 186 2.42 6.23 45.95
CA LEU A 186 3.60 5.67 46.61
C LEU A 186 3.56 4.13 46.63
N ASN A 187 2.39 3.56 46.89
CA ASN A 187 2.20 2.11 46.86
C ASN A 187 2.47 1.52 45.47
N LEU A 188 1.99 2.18 44.41
CA LEU A 188 2.26 1.77 43.03
C LEU A 188 3.74 1.90 42.67
N GLN A 189 4.42 2.97 43.11
CA GLN A 189 5.86 3.16 42.90
C GLN A 189 6.71 2.12 43.64
N LEU A 190 6.32 1.77 44.87
CA LEU A 190 6.97 0.70 45.63
C LEU A 190 6.77 -0.66 44.93
N GLU A 191 5.56 -0.96 44.46
CA GLU A 191 5.32 -2.17 43.69
C GLU A 191 6.18 -2.22 42.41
N GLU A 192 6.29 -1.10 41.69
CA GLU A 192 7.15 -0.98 40.51
C GLU A 192 8.62 -1.21 40.87
N ARG A 193 9.11 -0.64 41.98
CA ARG A 193 10.49 -0.87 42.42
C ARG A 193 10.77 -2.32 42.79
N MET A 194 9.81 -3.01 43.41
CA MET A 194 10.00 -4.39 43.88
C MET A 194 9.78 -5.44 42.78
N LEU A 195 8.86 -5.21 41.85
CA LEU A 195 8.45 -6.20 40.83
C LEU A 195 8.83 -5.83 39.40
N GLY A 196 9.22 -4.57 39.14
CA GLY A 196 9.54 -4.08 37.80
C GLY A 196 8.37 -4.24 36.83
N SER A 197 8.59 -4.96 35.74
CA SER A 197 7.57 -5.24 34.70
C SER A 197 6.36 -6.04 35.19
N LYS A 198 6.52 -6.82 36.27
CA LYS A 198 5.40 -7.59 36.86
C LYS A 198 4.46 -6.73 37.70
N SER A 199 4.82 -5.49 38.03
CA SER A 199 3.98 -4.54 38.76
C SER A 199 2.76 -4.09 37.96
N GLU A 200 1.78 -3.46 38.61
CA GLU A 200 0.63 -2.88 37.90
C GLU A 200 1.06 -1.81 36.87
N LEU A 201 1.94 -0.88 37.26
CA LEU A 201 2.45 0.17 36.37
C LEU A 201 3.28 -0.41 35.22
N GLY A 202 4.13 -1.40 35.51
CA GLY A 202 4.92 -2.11 34.51
C GLY A 202 4.04 -2.78 33.45
N ARG A 203 3.01 -3.53 33.87
CA ARG A 203 2.06 -4.17 32.94
C ARG A 203 1.31 -3.15 32.07
N ILE A 204 0.94 -2.00 32.63
CA ILE A 204 0.26 -0.93 31.88
C ILE A 204 1.22 -0.32 30.84
N ARG A 205 2.49 -0.09 31.21
CA ARG A 205 3.54 0.41 30.31
C ARG A 205 3.76 -0.56 29.16
N ASP A 206 3.98 -1.84 29.45
CA ASP A 206 4.19 -2.89 28.45
C ASP A 206 3.00 -3.00 27.50
N LEU A 207 1.78 -2.95 28.03
CA LEU A 207 0.57 -3.00 27.21
C LEU A 207 0.45 -1.78 26.28
N ARG A 208 0.80 -0.59 26.79
CA ARG A 208 0.80 0.65 26.00
C ARG A 208 1.84 0.61 24.89
N GLU A 209 3.04 0.12 25.20
CA GLU A 209 4.13 -0.04 24.23
C GLU A 209 3.77 -1.06 23.14
N ARG A 210 3.29 -2.25 23.53
CA ARG A 210 2.81 -3.26 22.57
C ARG A 210 1.74 -2.70 21.64
N ARG A 211 0.80 -1.91 22.17
CA ARG A 211 -0.24 -1.26 21.38
C ARG A 211 0.34 -0.21 20.41
N ARG A 212 1.33 0.58 20.84
CA ARG A 212 2.03 1.56 19.98
C ARG A 212 2.77 0.87 18.84
N LEU A 213 3.57 -0.15 19.14
CA LEU A 213 4.32 -0.92 18.15
C LEU A 213 3.40 -1.61 17.14
N TRP A 214 2.29 -2.18 17.60
CA TRP A 214 1.29 -2.80 16.72
C TRP A 214 0.66 -1.79 15.75
N ARG A 215 0.31 -0.58 16.24
CA ARG A 215 -0.20 0.49 15.39
C ARG A 215 0.82 0.89 14.33
N LEU A 216 2.06 1.16 14.73
CA LEU A 216 3.14 1.54 13.80
C LEU A 216 3.39 0.47 12.73
N ARG A 217 3.46 -0.81 13.11
CA ARG A 217 3.61 -1.92 12.14
C ARG A 217 2.45 -2.00 11.17
N THR A 218 1.22 -1.81 11.66
CA THR A 218 0.02 -1.86 10.82
C THR A 218 -0.02 -0.68 9.85
N THR A 219 0.30 0.53 10.31
CA THR A 219 0.37 1.71 9.45
C THR A 219 1.46 1.59 8.40
N CYS A 220 2.68 1.16 8.76
CA CYS A 220 3.76 0.95 7.79
C CYS A 220 3.37 -0.07 6.71
N LYS A 221 2.77 -1.21 7.10
CA LYS A 221 2.30 -2.22 6.12
C LYS A 221 1.20 -1.70 5.20
N LEU A 222 0.28 -0.86 5.70
CA LEU A 222 -0.77 -0.26 4.87
C LEU A 222 -0.19 0.73 3.86
N VAL A 223 0.72 1.61 4.28
CA VAL A 223 1.40 2.56 3.40
C VAL A 223 2.22 1.83 2.33
N GLU A 224 3.00 0.83 2.72
CA GLU A 224 3.78 0.02 1.78
C GLU A 224 2.88 -0.69 0.76
N ARG A 225 1.78 -1.32 1.21
CA ARG A 225 0.80 -1.94 0.30
C ARG A 225 0.17 -0.93 -0.65
N ALA A 226 -0.21 0.25 -0.15
CA ALA A 226 -0.79 1.31 -0.97
C ALA A 226 0.21 1.79 -2.04
N SER A 227 1.48 2.00 -1.68
CA SER A 227 2.54 2.37 -2.62
C SER A 227 2.77 1.30 -3.70
N LYS A 228 2.79 0.01 -3.31
CA LYS A 228 2.89 -1.11 -4.25
C LYS A 228 1.67 -1.20 -5.17
N ILE A 229 0.47 -0.98 -4.66
CA ILE A 229 -0.76 -0.98 -5.47
C ILE A 229 -0.76 0.21 -6.44
N ALA A 230 -0.36 1.40 -5.98
CA ALA A 230 -0.25 2.59 -6.82
C ALA A 230 0.77 2.37 -7.95
N ALA A 231 1.97 1.88 -7.64
CA ALA A 231 3.00 1.55 -8.62
C ALA A 231 2.52 0.46 -9.61
N LYS A 232 1.86 -0.59 -9.11
CA LYS A 232 1.26 -1.63 -9.97
C LYS A 232 0.13 -1.11 -10.85
N ARG A 233 -0.60 -0.07 -10.44
CA ARG A 233 -1.69 0.53 -11.23
C ARG A 233 -1.16 1.51 -12.25
N SER A 234 -0.14 2.31 -11.90
CA SER A 234 0.46 3.28 -12.84
C SER A 234 1.21 2.59 -13.97
N GLN A 235 1.79 1.41 -13.72
CA GLN A 235 2.60 0.67 -14.70
C GLN A 235 1.81 -0.41 -15.46
N ARG A 236 0.47 -0.38 -15.49
CA ARG A 236 -0.30 -1.35 -16.29
C ARG A 236 -0.70 -0.70 -17.60
N HIS A 237 0.06 -0.99 -18.64
CA HIS A 237 -0.40 -0.72 -19.99
C HIS A 237 -1.29 -1.88 -20.46
N GLU A 238 -2.57 -1.61 -20.69
CA GLU A 238 -3.50 -2.57 -21.31
C GLU A 238 -3.35 -2.54 -22.84
N PHE A 239 -2.15 -2.90 -23.34
CA PHE A 239 -1.77 -2.76 -24.75
C PHE A 239 -2.81 -3.34 -25.70
N HIS A 240 -3.26 -4.58 -25.45
CA HIS A 240 -4.21 -5.27 -26.32
C HIS A 240 -5.56 -4.52 -26.41
N SER A 241 -6.11 -4.11 -25.27
CA SER A 241 -7.41 -3.43 -25.22
C SER A 241 -7.35 -2.07 -25.94
N VAL A 242 -6.22 -1.37 -25.86
CA VAL A 242 -6.04 -0.05 -26.51
C VAL A 242 -5.78 -0.20 -28.00
N LEU A 243 -4.91 -1.15 -28.41
CA LEU A 243 -4.63 -1.45 -29.82
C LEU A 243 -5.86 -1.96 -30.58
N THR A 244 -6.77 -2.66 -29.90
CA THR A 244 -8.05 -3.10 -30.50
C THR A 244 -9.14 -2.03 -30.45
N ASN A 245 -8.84 -0.82 -29.97
CA ASN A 245 -9.81 0.26 -29.71
C ASN A 245 -10.96 -0.13 -28.77
N GLN A 246 -10.79 -1.17 -27.94
CA GLN A 246 -11.78 -1.54 -26.91
C GLN A 246 -11.72 -0.58 -25.71
N GLN A 247 -10.55 -0.02 -25.44
CA GLN A 247 -10.34 0.98 -24.40
C GLN A 247 -9.67 2.24 -24.96
N PRO A 248 -9.99 3.41 -24.38
CA PRO A 248 -9.29 4.65 -24.72
C PRO A 248 -7.86 4.62 -24.19
N LEU A 249 -7.03 5.51 -24.74
CA LEU A 249 -5.69 5.78 -24.24
C LEU A 249 -5.74 6.17 -22.75
N SER A 250 -4.74 5.75 -22.00
CA SER A 250 -4.64 6.08 -20.58
C SER A 250 -4.65 7.59 -20.39
N ARG A 251 -5.36 8.05 -19.36
CA ARG A 251 -5.42 9.47 -18.99
C ARG A 251 -4.03 10.07 -18.79
N VAL A 252 -3.07 9.28 -18.32
CA VAL A 252 -1.68 9.74 -18.14
C VAL A 252 -1.04 10.08 -19.48
N ALA A 253 -1.19 9.22 -20.48
CA ALA A 253 -0.68 9.46 -21.83
C ALA A 253 -1.37 10.67 -22.49
N VAL A 254 -2.70 10.79 -22.35
CA VAL A 254 -3.45 11.94 -22.91
C VAL A 254 -3.01 13.27 -22.28
N LEU A 255 -2.81 13.30 -20.95
CA LEU A 255 -2.31 14.48 -20.24
C LEU A 255 -0.90 14.87 -20.67
N GLN A 256 -0.04 13.88 -20.92
CA GLN A 256 1.33 14.13 -21.38
C GLN A 256 1.38 14.86 -22.73
N LEU A 257 0.38 14.62 -23.58
CA LEU A 257 0.24 15.19 -24.92
C LEU A 257 -0.46 16.56 -24.93
N ASP A 258 -0.94 17.07 -23.79
CA ASP A 258 -1.81 18.26 -23.70
C ASP A 258 -3.12 18.18 -24.52
N LEU A 259 -3.59 16.97 -24.83
CA LEU A 259 -4.83 16.77 -25.59
C LEU A 259 -6.10 16.77 -24.72
N ASP A 260 -6.00 17.13 -23.44
CA ASP A 260 -7.09 17.08 -22.44
C ASP A 260 -8.20 18.13 -22.65
N GLN A 261 -8.11 18.97 -23.69
CA GLN A 261 -9.06 20.08 -23.92
C GLN A 261 -10.51 19.59 -24.06
N SER A 262 -10.73 18.40 -24.64
CA SER A 262 -12.07 17.91 -24.94
C SER A 262 -12.73 17.09 -23.82
N LYS A 263 -12.00 16.67 -22.76
CA LYS A 263 -12.47 15.67 -21.76
C LYS A 263 -13.08 14.38 -22.36
N GLN A 264 -12.95 14.18 -23.67
CA GLN A 264 -13.51 13.02 -24.38
C GLN A 264 -12.50 11.85 -24.31
N PRO A 265 -12.98 10.60 -24.17
CA PRO A 265 -12.10 9.44 -24.25
C PRO A 265 -11.49 9.37 -25.65
N MET A 266 -10.16 9.41 -25.74
CA MET A 266 -9.43 9.34 -27.00
C MET A 266 -9.06 7.88 -27.30
N TYR A 267 -9.43 7.39 -28.48
CA TYR A 267 -9.07 6.05 -28.94
C TYR A 267 -7.84 6.10 -29.83
N LEU A 268 -7.25 4.93 -30.09
CA LEU A 268 -6.09 4.83 -30.98
C LEU A 268 -6.46 5.21 -32.42
N SER A 269 -7.69 4.94 -32.87
CA SER A 269 -8.18 5.40 -34.18
C SER A 269 -8.11 6.92 -34.35
N ASP A 270 -8.47 7.69 -33.31
CA ASP A 270 -8.42 9.16 -33.36
C ASP A 270 -6.98 9.66 -33.62
N LEU A 271 -5.99 8.93 -33.09
CA LEU A 271 -4.58 9.23 -33.29
C LEU A 271 -4.12 8.97 -34.74
N PHE A 272 -4.66 7.93 -35.39
CA PHE A 272 -4.33 7.60 -36.79
C PHE A 272 -5.11 8.41 -37.82
N ASP A 273 -6.28 8.95 -37.45
CA ASP A 273 -7.17 9.63 -38.37
C ASP A 273 -7.03 11.15 -38.22
N ARG A 274 -7.43 11.71 -37.08
CA ARG A 274 -7.47 13.17 -36.86
C ARG A 274 -6.09 13.75 -36.58
N GLU A 275 -5.33 13.09 -35.73
CA GLU A 275 -4.07 13.62 -35.19
C GLU A 275 -2.83 13.13 -35.94
N CYS A 276 -2.97 12.39 -37.05
CA CYS A 276 -1.84 11.82 -37.78
C CYS A 276 -0.75 12.86 -38.14
N GLY A 277 -1.15 14.08 -38.49
CA GLY A 277 -0.23 15.20 -38.78
C GLY A 277 0.40 15.85 -37.54
N GLN A 278 -0.11 15.60 -36.33
CA GLN A 278 0.37 16.23 -35.09
C GLN A 278 1.35 15.37 -34.29
N TRP A 279 1.66 14.14 -34.73
CA TRP A 279 2.53 13.23 -33.97
C TRP A 279 3.89 13.85 -33.62
N TRP A 280 4.51 14.59 -34.54
CA TRP A 280 5.82 15.19 -34.28
C TRP A 280 5.80 16.28 -33.20
N PRO A 281 4.95 17.34 -33.29
CA PRO A 281 4.79 18.30 -32.20
C PRO A 281 4.46 17.65 -30.85
N LEU A 282 3.57 16.66 -30.86
CA LEU A 282 3.14 15.93 -29.68
C LEU A 282 4.30 15.16 -29.03
N LEU A 283 5.04 14.35 -29.80
CA LEU A 283 6.16 13.57 -29.32
C LEU A 283 7.33 14.44 -28.85
N SER A 284 7.69 15.47 -29.62
CA SER A 284 8.81 16.35 -29.28
C SER A 284 8.54 17.13 -27.99
N LYS A 285 7.35 17.72 -27.83
CA LYS A 285 6.95 18.44 -26.62
C LYS A 285 6.90 17.51 -25.40
N ALA A 286 6.31 16.32 -25.57
CA ALA A 286 6.23 15.31 -24.51
C ALA A 286 7.62 14.83 -24.06
N PHE A 287 8.53 14.62 -25.01
CA PHE A 287 9.89 14.16 -24.72
C PHE A 287 10.72 15.18 -23.94
N VAL A 288 10.64 16.47 -24.30
CA VAL A 288 11.32 17.55 -23.58
C VAL A 288 10.85 17.60 -22.13
N ARG A 289 9.54 17.45 -21.88
CA ARG A 289 8.97 17.48 -20.52
C ARG A 289 9.43 16.33 -19.64
N ILE A 290 9.37 15.09 -20.14
CA ILE A 290 9.77 13.93 -19.32
C ILE A 290 11.26 14.03 -18.97
N ASN A 291 12.09 14.41 -19.94
CA ASN A 291 13.53 14.39 -19.77
C ASN A 291 14.09 15.68 -19.15
N ALA A 292 13.26 16.69 -18.88
CA ALA A 292 13.69 17.91 -18.18
C ALA A 292 14.10 17.66 -16.73
N GLU A 293 13.46 16.69 -16.05
CA GLU A 293 13.71 16.38 -14.63
C GLU A 293 14.76 15.28 -14.43
N SER A 294 15.09 14.51 -15.47
CA SER A 294 15.99 13.35 -15.39
C SER A 294 17.43 13.72 -15.77
N SER A 295 18.17 14.36 -14.86
CA SER A 295 19.60 14.68 -15.11
C SER A 295 20.56 13.48 -15.00
N ASN A 296 20.14 12.38 -14.36
CA ASN A 296 21.04 11.28 -13.95
C ASN A 296 20.74 9.91 -14.60
N GLU A 297 19.75 9.76 -15.48
CA GLU A 297 19.46 8.48 -16.12
C GLU A 297 20.31 8.28 -17.39
N LYS A 298 20.96 7.12 -17.52
CA LYS A 298 21.80 6.78 -18.69
C LYS A 298 21.02 6.68 -20.01
N SER A 299 19.69 6.51 -19.95
CA SER A 299 18.83 6.36 -21.12
C SER A 299 17.68 7.36 -21.08
N ALA A 300 17.47 8.08 -22.17
CA ALA A 300 16.32 8.99 -22.29
C ALA A 300 14.98 8.22 -22.23
N LYS A 301 14.00 8.80 -21.54
CA LYS A 301 12.65 8.25 -21.43
C LYS A 301 11.85 8.52 -22.70
N VAL A 302 11.06 7.52 -23.08
CA VAL A 302 10.21 7.54 -24.27
C VAL A 302 8.81 8.03 -23.86
N PRO A 303 8.13 8.88 -24.67
CA PRO A 303 6.76 9.30 -24.40
C PRO A 303 5.75 8.13 -24.29
N ASP A 304 4.78 8.22 -23.38
CA ASP A 304 3.84 7.13 -23.06
C ASP A 304 3.02 6.67 -24.27
N ILE A 305 2.69 7.58 -25.19
CA ILE A 305 1.97 7.27 -26.43
C ILE A 305 2.67 6.18 -27.27
N LEU A 306 4.00 6.11 -27.23
CA LEU A 306 4.76 5.10 -27.95
C LEU A 306 4.62 3.71 -27.32
N PHE A 307 4.32 3.60 -26.03
CA PHE A 307 4.02 2.31 -25.41
C PHE A 307 2.66 1.76 -25.85
N TYR A 308 1.68 2.62 -26.13
CA TYR A 308 0.36 2.19 -26.62
C TYR A 308 0.33 1.86 -28.11
N THR A 309 1.15 2.55 -28.92
CA THR A 309 1.30 2.29 -30.38
C THR A 309 2.29 1.17 -30.67
N PHE A 310 3.35 1.07 -29.88
CA PHE A 310 4.40 0.05 -29.97
C PHE A 310 4.59 -0.61 -28.60
N PRO A 311 3.78 -1.63 -28.26
CA PRO A 311 3.90 -2.37 -27.01
C PRO A 311 5.30 -2.94 -26.84
N SER A 312 5.99 -2.55 -25.76
CA SER A 312 7.29 -3.12 -25.42
C SER A 312 7.45 -3.19 -23.90
N VAL A 313 8.25 -4.16 -23.45
CA VAL A 313 8.58 -4.34 -22.04
C VAL A 313 10.10 -4.41 -21.89
N ARG A 314 10.68 -3.45 -21.17
CA ARG A 314 12.12 -3.41 -20.84
C ARG A 314 12.34 -3.96 -19.43
N ARG A 315 13.20 -4.97 -19.29
CA ARG A 315 13.59 -5.51 -17.98
C ARG A 315 14.67 -4.63 -17.36
N HIS A 316 14.44 -4.16 -16.14
CA HIS A 316 15.40 -3.28 -15.46
C HIS A 316 16.32 -4.04 -14.48
N GLY A 317 16.04 -5.31 -14.18
CA GLY A 317 16.81 -6.13 -13.25
C GLY A 317 16.79 -7.62 -13.61
N GLU A 318 17.51 -8.41 -12.81
CA GLU A 318 17.68 -9.87 -13.03
C GLU A 318 16.40 -10.67 -12.77
N SER A 319 15.64 -10.31 -11.74
CA SER A 319 14.36 -10.95 -11.43
C SER A 319 13.18 -10.25 -12.11
N VAL A 320 12.37 -11.00 -12.85
CA VAL A 320 11.17 -10.46 -13.51
C VAL A 320 10.12 -10.05 -12.48
N THR A 321 9.68 -8.80 -12.52
CA THR A 321 8.63 -8.28 -11.64
C THR A 321 7.25 -8.78 -12.06
N SER A 322 6.30 -8.85 -11.12
CA SER A 322 4.90 -9.22 -11.44
C SER A 322 4.23 -8.28 -12.45
N VAL A 323 4.75 -7.07 -12.62
CA VAL A 323 4.24 -6.06 -13.57
C VAL A 323 4.77 -6.36 -14.95
N GLU A 324 6.09 -6.52 -15.11
CA GLU A 324 6.72 -6.90 -16.38
C GLU A 324 6.15 -8.22 -16.91
N GLN A 325 5.86 -9.20 -16.03
CA GLN A 325 5.20 -10.45 -16.43
C GLN A 325 3.80 -10.21 -17.02
N TYR A 326 3.01 -9.32 -16.40
CA TYR A 326 1.67 -8.99 -16.87
C TYR A 326 1.72 -8.27 -18.22
N GLU A 327 2.58 -7.26 -18.35
CA GLU A 327 2.77 -6.51 -19.59
C GLU A 327 3.29 -7.42 -20.71
N MET A 328 4.23 -8.32 -20.41
CA MET A 328 4.74 -9.28 -21.37
C MET A 328 3.64 -10.23 -21.84
N ASN A 329 2.73 -10.66 -20.96
CA ASN A 329 1.56 -11.43 -21.35
C ASN A 329 0.60 -10.63 -22.24
N GLN A 330 0.48 -9.31 -22.04
CA GLN A 330 -0.27 -8.45 -22.96
C GLN A 330 0.40 -8.34 -24.33
N VAL A 331 1.73 -8.21 -24.38
CA VAL A 331 2.48 -8.20 -25.65
C VAL A 331 2.30 -9.53 -26.39
N LYS A 332 2.35 -10.67 -25.69
CA LYS A 332 2.07 -12.00 -26.28
C LYS A 332 0.65 -12.11 -26.85
N LYS A 333 -0.34 -11.50 -26.18
CA LYS A 333 -1.70 -11.42 -26.72
C LYS A 333 -1.77 -10.57 -27.98
N CYS A 334 -1.12 -9.40 -27.99
CA CYS A 334 -1.04 -8.54 -29.17
C CYS A 334 -0.35 -9.23 -30.35
N ALA A 335 0.67 -10.06 -30.08
CA ALA A 335 1.37 -10.83 -31.11
C ALA A 335 0.51 -11.95 -31.72
N ALA A 336 -0.53 -12.41 -31.01
CA ALA A 336 -1.47 -13.42 -31.49
C ALA A 336 -2.68 -12.82 -32.23
N ASP A 337 -2.96 -11.54 -32.03
CA ASP A 337 -4.11 -10.85 -32.64
C ASP A 337 -3.72 -10.09 -33.91
N GLU A 338 -4.37 -10.44 -35.02
CA GLU A 338 -4.12 -9.83 -36.33
C GLU A 338 -4.50 -8.34 -36.38
N VAL A 339 -5.54 -7.92 -35.64
CA VAL A 339 -5.99 -6.53 -35.60
C VAL A 339 -4.94 -5.65 -34.92
N CYS A 340 -4.41 -6.11 -33.79
CA CYS A 340 -3.29 -5.48 -33.11
C CYS A 340 -2.06 -5.35 -34.03
N LEU A 341 -1.66 -6.43 -34.70
CA LEU A 341 -0.52 -6.40 -35.62
C LEU A 341 -0.75 -5.44 -36.81
N ALA A 342 -1.97 -5.36 -37.34
CA ALA A 342 -2.33 -4.42 -38.40
C ALA A 342 -2.19 -2.95 -37.92
N ASN A 343 -2.66 -2.64 -36.71
CA ASN A 343 -2.54 -1.30 -36.14
C ASN A 343 -1.10 -0.93 -35.79
N VAL A 344 -0.29 -1.88 -35.31
CA VAL A 344 1.16 -1.66 -35.11
C VAL A 344 1.87 -1.39 -36.44
N LYS A 345 1.53 -2.13 -37.51
CA LYS A 345 2.08 -1.87 -38.85
C LYS A 345 1.63 -0.52 -39.41
N ARG A 346 0.39 -0.10 -39.16
CA ARG A 346 -0.10 1.24 -39.51
C ARG A 346 0.70 2.30 -38.75
N ALA A 347 0.89 2.14 -37.44
CA ALA A 347 1.72 3.01 -36.62
C ALA A 347 3.16 3.08 -37.13
N LEU A 348 3.74 1.96 -37.54
CA LEU A 348 5.09 1.91 -38.08
C LEU A 348 5.24 2.76 -39.34
N LYS A 349 4.27 2.70 -40.26
CA LYS A 349 4.28 3.55 -41.47
C LYS A 349 4.28 5.03 -41.10
N CYS A 350 3.33 5.46 -40.25
CA CYS A 350 3.26 6.84 -39.78
C CYS A 350 4.55 7.27 -39.06
N PHE A 351 5.07 6.42 -38.17
CA PHE A 351 6.30 6.68 -37.40
C PHE A 351 7.51 6.91 -38.31
N VAL A 352 7.68 6.06 -39.32
CA VAL A 352 8.80 6.14 -40.26
C VAL A 352 8.72 7.42 -41.10
N GLU A 353 7.51 7.81 -41.54
CA GLU A 353 7.28 9.05 -42.28
C GLU A 353 7.64 10.30 -41.47
N LEU A 354 7.52 10.27 -40.13
CA LEU A 354 7.93 11.39 -39.27
C LEU A 354 9.41 11.77 -39.41
N PHE A 355 10.26 10.80 -39.79
CA PHE A 355 11.70 11.00 -39.98
C PHE A 355 12.08 11.15 -41.46
N GLY A 356 11.10 11.34 -42.36
CA GLY A 356 11.35 11.47 -43.79
C GLY A 356 11.82 10.17 -44.45
N LEU A 357 11.36 9.04 -43.91
CA LEU A 357 11.67 7.71 -44.41
C LEU A 357 10.40 7.08 -45.00
N ARG A 358 10.57 6.05 -45.84
CA ARG A 358 9.48 5.25 -46.41
C ARG A 358 9.77 3.77 -46.29
N LEU A 359 8.74 3.01 -45.91
CA LEU A 359 8.73 1.55 -45.99
C LEU A 359 8.09 1.12 -47.30
N TYR A 360 8.79 0.30 -48.07
CA TYR A 360 8.30 -0.24 -49.34
C TYR A 360 8.79 -1.67 -49.54
N GLU A 361 8.03 -2.46 -50.30
CA GLU A 361 8.41 -3.84 -50.63
C GLU A 361 9.20 -3.87 -51.95
N LYS A 362 10.34 -4.57 -51.95
CA LYS A 362 11.16 -4.82 -53.14
C LYS A 362 11.08 -6.31 -53.50
N PRO A 363 10.77 -6.69 -54.75
CA PRO A 363 10.78 -8.09 -55.17
C PRO A 363 12.21 -8.66 -55.10
N THR A 364 12.34 -9.89 -54.60
CA THR A 364 13.63 -10.58 -54.47
C THR A 364 13.93 -11.39 -55.74
N THR A 365 15.19 -11.42 -56.18
CA THR A 365 15.62 -12.18 -57.36
C THR A 365 15.75 -13.68 -57.12
N THR A 366 15.87 -14.12 -55.85
CA THR A 366 16.27 -15.48 -55.47
C THR A 366 15.13 -16.49 -55.31
N ALA A 367 13.86 -16.05 -55.15
CA ALA A 367 12.72 -16.95 -54.96
C ALA A 367 11.44 -16.36 -55.58
N LYS A 368 10.70 -17.19 -56.34
CA LYS A 368 9.41 -16.82 -56.94
C LYS A 368 8.44 -16.42 -55.81
N ASN A 369 7.90 -15.19 -55.87
CA ASN A 369 6.93 -14.59 -54.94
C ASN A 369 7.42 -14.10 -53.56
N CYS A 370 8.73 -13.96 -53.31
CA CYS A 370 9.20 -13.33 -52.06
C CYS A 370 9.42 -11.82 -52.23
N SER A 371 8.74 -11.00 -51.43
CA SER A 371 9.00 -9.56 -51.30
C SER A 371 9.75 -9.24 -50.01
N VAL A 372 10.85 -8.48 -50.13
CA VAL A 372 11.64 -8.00 -48.99
C VAL A 372 11.16 -6.60 -48.63
N LEU A 373 10.86 -6.39 -47.36
CA LEU A 373 10.53 -5.06 -46.85
C LEU A 373 11.82 -4.24 -46.70
N VAL A 374 11.85 -3.05 -47.31
CA VAL A 374 13.00 -2.15 -47.32
C VAL A 374 12.58 -0.82 -46.73
N LEU A 375 13.38 -0.32 -45.79
CA LEU A 375 13.29 1.02 -45.26
C LEU A 375 14.28 1.92 -46.02
N GLY A 376 13.82 3.04 -46.60
CA GLY A 376 14.66 3.96 -47.35
C GLY A 376 14.32 5.43 -47.08
N ARG A 377 15.16 6.33 -47.58
CA ARG A 377 14.93 7.78 -47.52
C ARG A 377 13.83 8.17 -48.51
N ASP A 378 12.87 8.99 -48.08
CA ASP A 378 11.75 9.41 -48.93
C ASP A 378 12.06 10.72 -49.69
N GLY A 379 13.04 10.67 -50.59
CA GLY A 379 13.35 11.78 -51.51
C GLY A 379 13.46 13.16 -50.82
N LEU A 380 12.53 14.06 -51.16
CA LEU A 380 12.47 15.43 -50.63
C LEU A 380 12.06 15.46 -49.14
N ASN A 381 11.16 14.57 -48.70
CA ASN A 381 10.71 14.48 -47.30
C ASN A 381 11.88 14.16 -46.36
N TRP A 382 12.85 13.35 -46.82
CA TRP A 382 14.09 13.11 -46.08
C TRP A 382 14.86 14.41 -45.86
N MET A 383 15.00 15.26 -46.87
CA MET A 383 15.77 16.50 -46.77
C MET A 383 15.12 17.47 -45.78
N GLU A 384 13.78 17.55 -45.77
CA GLU A 384 13.02 18.40 -44.84
C GLU A 384 13.08 17.90 -43.39
N PHE A 385 12.93 16.58 -43.20
CA PHE A 385 12.83 15.99 -41.87
C PHE A 385 14.14 15.43 -41.32
N ARG A 386 15.25 15.54 -42.05
CA ARG A 386 16.58 15.06 -41.62
C ARG A 386 16.98 15.61 -40.26
N GLY A 387 16.66 16.87 -39.95
CA GLY A 387 16.97 17.50 -38.65
C GLY A 387 16.26 16.84 -37.46
N ARG A 388 15.20 16.05 -37.69
CA ARG A 388 14.54 15.24 -36.66
C ARG A 388 15.35 14.01 -36.29
N MET A 389 16.11 13.49 -37.25
CA MET A 389 16.94 12.29 -37.12
C MET A 389 18.36 12.63 -36.66
N VAL A 390 18.97 13.65 -37.25
CA VAL A 390 20.37 14.03 -37.06
C VAL A 390 20.45 15.41 -36.42
N ASP A 391 21.15 15.48 -35.30
CA ASP A 391 21.45 16.73 -34.59
C ASP A 391 22.57 17.51 -35.29
N SER A 392 22.72 18.79 -34.93
CA SER A 392 23.80 19.70 -35.33
C SER A 392 25.21 19.12 -35.16
N SER A 393 25.40 18.25 -34.17
CA SER A 393 26.66 17.52 -33.91
C SER A 393 26.97 16.40 -34.93
N GLY A 394 26.02 16.07 -35.81
CA GLY A 394 26.11 14.91 -36.72
C GLY A 394 25.79 13.57 -36.06
N LEU A 395 25.37 13.59 -34.79
CA LEU A 395 24.88 12.43 -34.04
C LEU A 395 23.37 12.28 -34.19
N MET A 396 22.83 11.14 -33.74
CA MET A 396 21.39 10.92 -33.75
C MET A 396 20.74 11.78 -32.66
N THR A 397 19.58 12.39 -32.93
CA THR A 397 18.87 13.13 -31.89
C THR A 397 18.50 12.19 -30.74
N PRO A 398 18.56 12.62 -29.47
CA PRO A 398 18.21 11.75 -28.34
C PRO A 398 16.80 11.18 -28.43
N LEU A 399 15.85 11.97 -28.96
CA LEU A 399 14.49 11.52 -29.24
C LEU A 399 14.47 10.41 -30.29
N ALA A 400 15.14 10.59 -31.43
CA ALA A 400 15.18 9.57 -32.46
C ALA A 400 15.82 8.28 -31.92
N LEU A 401 16.95 8.37 -31.22
CA LEU A 401 17.63 7.22 -30.65
C LEU A 401 16.73 6.42 -29.70
N ALA A 402 16.04 7.11 -28.79
CA ALA A 402 15.13 6.49 -27.83
C ALA A 402 13.92 5.85 -28.52
N CYS A 403 13.33 6.54 -29.49
CA CYS A 403 12.19 6.06 -30.27
C CYS A 403 12.52 4.85 -31.13
N PHE A 404 13.60 4.89 -31.92
CA PHE A 404 13.99 3.76 -32.77
C PHE A 404 14.33 2.53 -31.92
N ALA A 405 15.07 2.71 -30.82
CA ALA A 405 15.35 1.62 -29.89
C ALA A 405 14.05 0.97 -29.35
N HIS A 406 13.09 1.80 -28.90
CA HIS A 406 11.77 1.31 -28.42
C HIS A 406 10.95 0.60 -29.50
N VAL A 407 10.83 1.21 -30.68
CA VAL A 407 10.08 0.62 -31.80
C VAL A 407 10.70 -0.71 -32.24
N THR A 408 12.03 -0.80 -32.32
CA THR A 408 12.70 -2.07 -32.66
C THR A 408 12.48 -3.15 -31.60
N LEU A 409 12.48 -2.80 -30.31
CA LEU A 409 12.15 -3.75 -29.25
C LEU A 409 10.72 -4.27 -29.37
N SER A 410 9.77 -3.35 -29.58
CA SER A 410 8.36 -3.69 -29.72
C SER A 410 8.14 -4.65 -30.88
N LEU A 411 8.68 -4.33 -32.05
CA LEU A 411 8.55 -5.17 -33.25
C LEU A 411 9.21 -6.54 -33.06
N ALA A 412 10.35 -6.62 -32.36
CA ALA A 412 10.98 -7.89 -32.03
C ALA A 412 10.10 -8.73 -31.09
N GLN A 413 9.58 -8.15 -30.01
CA GLN A 413 8.71 -8.83 -29.05
C GLN A 413 7.35 -9.25 -29.66
N LEU A 414 6.85 -8.50 -30.65
CA LEU A 414 5.67 -8.83 -31.44
C LEU A 414 5.95 -9.80 -32.61
N ARG A 415 7.17 -10.34 -32.73
CA ARG A 415 7.60 -11.27 -33.78
C ARG A 415 7.47 -10.71 -35.21
N CYS A 416 7.51 -9.40 -35.37
CA CYS A 416 7.52 -8.69 -36.65
C CYS A 416 8.93 -8.65 -37.26
N ALA A 417 9.47 -9.83 -37.61
CA ALA A 417 10.85 -9.99 -38.04
C ALA A 417 11.16 -9.25 -39.36
N ARG A 418 10.19 -9.13 -40.28
CA ARG A 418 10.37 -8.44 -41.58
C ARG A 418 10.66 -6.96 -41.34
N GLU A 419 9.90 -6.33 -40.45
CA GLU A 419 10.00 -4.93 -40.06
C GLU A 419 11.30 -4.65 -39.28
N VAL A 420 11.67 -5.51 -38.32
CA VAL A 420 12.94 -5.41 -37.59
C VAL A 420 14.13 -5.47 -38.56
N ASN A 421 14.11 -6.41 -39.51
CA ASN A 421 15.17 -6.56 -40.51
C ASN A 421 15.26 -5.36 -41.46
N ALA A 422 14.12 -4.76 -41.83
CA ALA A 422 14.10 -3.53 -42.62
C ALA A 422 14.80 -2.38 -41.88
N ILE A 423 14.53 -2.22 -40.57
CA ILE A 423 15.18 -1.19 -39.75
C ILE A 423 16.68 -1.48 -39.59
N ARG A 424 17.06 -2.71 -39.21
CA ARG A 424 18.48 -3.11 -39.07
C ARG A 424 19.26 -2.90 -40.36
N SER A 425 18.70 -3.29 -41.50
CA SER A 425 19.36 -3.15 -42.80
C SER A 425 19.46 -1.69 -43.27
N PHE A 426 18.55 -0.81 -42.85
CA PHE A 426 18.66 0.62 -43.09
C PHE A 426 19.83 1.24 -42.33
N PHE A 427 19.88 1.09 -41.00
CA PHE A 427 20.98 1.65 -40.20
C PHE A 427 22.34 1.07 -40.61
N ARG A 428 22.40 -0.24 -40.91
CA ARG A 428 23.62 -0.88 -41.42
C ARG A 428 24.09 -0.31 -42.77
N ARG A 429 23.17 0.06 -43.66
CA ARG A 429 23.52 0.68 -44.96
C ARG A 429 24.01 2.12 -44.76
N GLU A 430 23.32 2.88 -43.92
CA GLU A 430 23.66 4.28 -43.63
C GLU A 430 24.99 4.41 -42.87
N ALA A 431 25.29 3.47 -41.98
CA ALA A 431 26.57 3.41 -41.26
C ALA A 431 27.79 3.22 -42.20
N LYS A 432 27.60 2.61 -43.38
CA LYS A 432 28.68 2.43 -44.37
C LYS A 432 29.09 3.75 -45.05
N ALA A 433 28.32 4.82 -44.92
CA ALA A 433 28.64 6.11 -45.52
C ALA A 433 29.85 6.82 -44.87
N GLY A 434 30.44 6.27 -43.80
CA GLY A 434 31.62 6.82 -43.14
C GLY A 434 31.29 7.97 -42.20
N VAL A 435 32.03 9.08 -42.27
CA VAL A 435 31.86 10.28 -41.41
C VAL A 435 30.42 10.84 -41.41
N PRO A 436 29.70 11.01 -42.55
CA PRO A 436 28.30 11.45 -42.52
C PRO A 436 27.33 10.41 -41.95
N GLY A 437 27.77 9.17 -41.73
CA GLY A 437 26.99 8.06 -41.18
C GLY A 437 27.16 7.85 -39.67
N LYS A 438 27.84 8.75 -38.94
CA LYS A 438 28.07 8.61 -37.48
C LYS A 438 26.77 8.43 -36.67
N TRP A 439 25.73 9.21 -36.96
CA TRP A 439 24.41 9.05 -36.36
C TRP A 439 23.82 7.65 -36.58
N ALA A 440 24.07 7.03 -37.75
CA ALA A 440 23.56 5.71 -38.08
C ALA A 440 24.31 4.61 -37.33
N VAL A 441 25.61 4.79 -37.07
CA VAL A 441 26.40 3.89 -36.21
C VAL A 441 25.84 3.90 -34.78
N GLN A 442 25.59 5.09 -34.23
CA GLN A 442 24.99 5.23 -32.89
C GLN A 442 23.59 4.60 -32.82
N GLY A 443 22.76 4.82 -33.84
CA GLY A 443 21.45 4.17 -33.95
C GLY A 443 21.55 2.64 -34.05
N GLN A 444 22.53 2.14 -34.82
CA GLN A 444 22.79 0.71 -34.94
C GLN A 444 23.19 0.09 -33.59
N GLU A 445 24.11 0.71 -32.86
CA GLU A 445 24.53 0.26 -31.52
C GLU A 445 23.35 0.19 -30.55
N GLY A 446 22.53 1.24 -30.49
CA GLY A 446 21.33 1.29 -29.65
C GLY A 446 20.31 0.19 -29.99
N ILE A 447 20.10 -0.08 -31.28
CA ILE A 447 19.21 -1.17 -31.73
C ILE A 447 19.80 -2.54 -31.37
N THR A 448 21.11 -2.75 -31.59
CA THR A 448 21.75 -4.04 -31.27
C THR A 448 21.72 -4.35 -29.78
N GLU A 449 21.91 -3.35 -28.92
CA GLU A 449 21.87 -3.54 -27.47
C GLU A 449 20.49 -3.98 -26.99
N VAL A 450 19.45 -3.33 -27.52
CA VAL A 450 18.07 -3.64 -27.17
C VAL A 450 17.62 -5.00 -27.69
N LEU A 451 18.05 -5.39 -28.90
CA LEU A 451 17.78 -6.73 -29.44
C LEU A 451 18.52 -7.83 -28.69
N ARG A 452 19.78 -7.61 -28.29
CA ARG A 452 20.54 -8.53 -27.45
C ARG A 452 19.82 -8.80 -26.13
N CYS A 453 19.27 -7.76 -25.52
CA CYS A 453 18.46 -7.89 -24.30
C CYS A 453 17.15 -8.68 -24.54
N CYS A 454 16.63 -8.71 -25.76
CA CYS A 454 15.45 -9.50 -26.12
C CYS A 454 15.80 -10.99 -26.36
N GLU A 455 16.84 -11.25 -27.16
CA GLU A 455 17.27 -12.60 -27.58
C GLU A 455 17.76 -13.47 -26.41
N LEU A 456 18.57 -12.91 -25.50
CA LEU A 456 19.04 -13.59 -24.27
C LEU A 456 17.90 -14.13 -23.38
N HIS A 457 16.65 -13.71 -23.63
CA HIS A 457 15.50 -14.11 -22.85
C HIS A 457 14.56 -15.07 -23.55
N GLU A 458 14.64 -15.21 -24.88
CA GLU A 458 13.94 -16.28 -25.59
C GLU A 458 14.63 -17.64 -25.33
N GLU A 459 15.96 -17.67 -25.20
CA GLU A 459 16.73 -18.90 -24.92
C GLU A 459 16.51 -19.45 -23.49
N HIS A 460 16.16 -18.61 -22.51
CA HIS A 460 15.88 -19.03 -21.13
C HIS A 460 14.45 -19.55 -20.90
N HIS A 461 13.65 -19.70 -21.95
CA HIS A 461 12.47 -20.55 -21.92
C HIS A 461 12.81 -21.89 -22.61
N PRO A 462 13.39 -22.87 -21.89
CA PRO A 462 13.46 -24.22 -22.43
C PRO A 462 12.02 -24.68 -22.63
N THR A 463 11.70 -25.02 -23.87
CA THR A 463 10.56 -25.87 -24.20
C THR A 463 10.71 -27.15 -23.37
N GLY A 464 10.09 -27.16 -22.19
CA GLY A 464 9.95 -28.34 -21.35
C GLY A 464 8.96 -29.29 -21.99
N VAL A 465 9.36 -29.92 -23.09
CA VAL A 465 8.79 -31.13 -23.65
C VAL A 465 9.99 -31.84 -24.27
N ASP A 466 10.44 -32.90 -23.61
CA ASP A 466 11.20 -34.04 -24.14
C ASP A 466 12.15 -34.54 -23.05
N GLY A 467 11.80 -35.69 -22.45
CA GLY A 467 12.72 -36.40 -21.56
C GLY A 467 12.07 -37.15 -20.39
N VAL A 468 11.08 -37.99 -20.65
CA VAL A 468 10.96 -39.24 -19.87
C VAL A 468 10.84 -40.38 -20.88
N VAL A 469 11.97 -41.08 -21.01
CA VAL A 469 12.16 -42.37 -21.68
C VAL A 469 11.34 -43.45 -20.99
#